data_AF-A0A7V4UKU4-F1
#
_entry.id   AF-A0A7V4UKU4-F1
#
_cell.length_a   1.000
_cell.length_b   1.000
_cell.length_c   1.000
_cell.angle_alpha   90.00
_cell.angle_beta   90.00
_cell.angle_gamma   90.00
#
_symmetry.space_group_name_H-M   'P 1'
#
loop_
_entity.id
_entity.type
_entity.pdbx_description
1 polymer ?
#
loop_
_entity_poly.entity_id
_entity_poly.type
_entity_poly.pdbx_seq_one_letter_code
_entity_poly.pdbx_strand_id
1 'polypeptide(L)'
;MEEKRFDLPPAAKWHTSVSTLKCDHIDEYVSIMVKNDWSSTCTWYRQYKEVLSGDKGRAKPDKKIRKKIPLCQGPLCSYVVGYRDQLIKEEQEAKS
;
A
#
# COMPACT_ATOMS: atom_id res chain seq x y z
N MET A 1 -1.61 29.10 10.03
CA MET A 1 -2.42 27.87 10.10
C MET A 1 -1.47 26.72 9.79
N GLU A 2 -0.84 26.15 10.82
CA GLU A 2 0.01 24.97 10.65
C GLU A 2 -0.88 23.76 10.43
N GLU A 3 -0.78 23.19 9.23
CA GLU A 3 -1.33 21.88 8.91
C GLU A 3 -0.77 20.88 9.91
N LYS A 4 -1.65 20.19 10.65
CA LYS A 4 -1.29 19.03 11.46
C LYS A 4 -0.71 17.96 10.52
N ARG A 5 0.59 18.04 10.25
CA ARG A 5 1.38 16.92 9.76
C ARG A 5 1.23 15.87 10.84
N PHE A 6 0.52 14.79 10.54
CA PHE A 6 0.60 13.58 11.37
C PHE A 6 2.08 13.27 11.50
N ASP A 7 2.63 13.42 12.71
CA ASP A 7 4.05 13.23 13.03
C ASP A 7 4.40 11.76 12.82
N LEU A 8 4.63 11.39 11.56
CA LEU A 8 5.22 10.11 11.22
C LEU A 8 6.57 10.05 11.93
N PRO A 9 6.89 8.93 12.58
CA PRO A 9 8.15 8.81 13.27
C PRO A 9 9.32 8.98 12.28
N PRO A 10 10.53 9.28 12.77
CA PRO A 10 11.71 9.36 11.94
C PRO A 10 11.85 8.11 11.07
N ALA A 11 12.43 8.27 9.88
CA ALA A 11 12.58 7.18 8.92
C ALA A 11 13.11 5.91 9.60
N ALA A 12 12.49 4.79 9.27
CA ALA A 12 12.87 3.52 9.87
C ALA A 12 14.29 3.11 9.49
N LYS A 13 14.95 2.29 10.33
CA LYS A 13 16.30 1.78 10.04
C LYS A 13 16.31 0.79 8.87
N TRP A 14 15.22 0.06 8.68
CA TRP A 14 15.04 -0.85 7.55
C TRP A 14 14.69 -0.07 6.28
N HIS A 15 14.95 -0.63 5.10
CA HIS A 15 14.69 0.05 3.82
C HIS A 15 13.26 -0.14 3.30
N THR A 16 12.74 -1.36 3.29
CA THR A 16 11.39 -1.68 2.82
C THR A 16 10.90 -2.94 3.51
N SER A 17 9.66 -2.90 3.99
CA SER A 17 8.93 -4.03 4.54
C SER A 17 7.83 -4.45 3.58
N VAL A 18 7.72 -5.76 3.34
CA VAL A 18 6.75 -6.32 2.39
C VAL A 18 5.92 -7.36 3.10
N SER A 19 4.59 -7.22 3.02
CA SER A 19 3.64 -8.21 3.51
C SER A 19 2.73 -8.66 2.39
N THR A 20 2.61 -9.98 2.20
CA THR A 20 1.70 -10.58 1.22
C THR A 20 0.48 -11.12 1.95
N LEU A 21 -0.69 -10.67 1.53
CA LEU A 21 -1.97 -11.09 2.09
C LEU A 21 -3.01 -11.34 1.01
N LYS A 22 -4.03 -12.12 1.35
CA LYS A 22 -5.19 -12.30 0.48
C LYS A 22 -6.14 -11.12 0.66
N CYS A 23 -6.38 -10.35 -0.41
CA CYS A 23 -7.29 -9.21 -0.38
C CYS A 23 -8.72 -9.67 -0.62
N ASP A 24 -9.60 -9.53 0.38
CA ASP A 24 -10.97 -10.04 0.31
C ASP A 24 -11.82 -9.31 -0.74
N HIS A 25 -11.48 -8.06 -1.09
CA HIS A 25 -12.22 -7.28 -2.08
C HIS A 25 -12.06 -7.80 -3.51
N ILE A 26 -10.87 -8.30 -3.85
CA ILE A 26 -10.56 -8.77 -5.21
C ILE A 26 -10.34 -10.27 -5.27
N ASP A 27 -10.35 -10.95 -4.11
CA ASP A 27 -10.09 -12.38 -3.95
C ASP A 27 -8.78 -12.80 -4.66
N GLU A 28 -7.70 -12.05 -4.41
CA GLU A 28 -6.37 -12.28 -4.95
C GLU A 28 -5.32 -12.03 -3.86
N TYR A 29 -4.15 -12.67 -4.01
CA TYR A 29 -3.00 -12.34 -3.18
C TYR A 29 -2.36 -11.03 -3.66
N VAL A 30 -2.19 -10.10 -2.73
CA VAL A 30 -1.56 -8.81 -2.96
C VAL A 30 -0.40 -8.62 -2.01
N SER A 31 0.65 -7.98 -2.49
CA SER A 31 1.77 -7.56 -1.65
C SER A 31 1.67 -6.07 -1.36
N ILE A 32 1.75 -5.71 -0.09
CA ILE A 32 1.82 -4.35 0.42
C ILE A 32 3.26 -4.07 0.76
N MET A 33 3.81 -3.03 0.16
CA MET A 33 5.18 -2.58 0.39
C MET A 33 5.13 -1.25 1.13
N VAL A 34 5.76 -1.20 2.31
CA VAL A 34 5.95 0.02 3.09
C VAL A 34 7.44 0.33 3.08
N LYS A 35 7.78 1.55 2.70
CA LYS A 35 9.18 2.03 2.70
C LYS A 35 9.50 2.72 4.03
N ASN A 36 10.78 2.96 4.24
CA ASN A 36 11.30 3.59 5.44
C ASN A 36 10.80 5.02 5.69
N ASP A 37 10.32 5.71 4.64
CA ASP A 37 9.65 7.01 4.68
C ASP A 37 8.15 6.91 5.00
N TRP A 38 7.68 5.71 5.38
CA TRP A 38 6.27 5.37 5.63
C TRP A 38 5.37 5.49 4.41
N SER A 39 5.94 5.70 3.22
CA SER A 39 5.18 5.57 1.98
C SER A 39 4.78 4.11 1.80
N SER A 40 3.52 3.90 1.45
CA SER A 40 2.94 2.56 1.36
C SER A 40 2.29 2.38 -0.02
N THR A 41 2.48 1.20 -0.60
CA THR A 41 1.96 0.87 -1.93
C THR A 41 1.43 -0.54 -1.96
N CYS A 42 0.27 -0.73 -2.58
CA CYS A 42 -0.22 -2.06 -2.92
C CYS A 42 0.22 -2.41 -4.35
N THR A 43 0.92 -3.53 -4.51
CA THR A 43 1.42 -4.03 -5.80
C THR A 43 0.31 -4.14 -6.84
N TRP A 44 -0.85 -4.68 -6.45
CA TRP A 44 -1.99 -4.84 -7.35
C TRP A 44 -2.60 -3.49 -7.77
N TYR A 45 -2.75 -2.55 -6.83
CA TYR A 45 -3.22 -1.20 -7.12
C TYR A 45 -2.28 -0.50 -8.12
N ARG A 46 -0.98 -0.54 -7.83
CA ARG A 46 0.07 0.05 -8.67
C ARG A 46 0.15 -0.57 -10.06
N GLN A 47 -0.19 -1.85 -10.19
CA GLN A 47 -0.13 -2.57 -11.45
C GLN A 47 -1.37 -2.35 -12.32
N TYR A 48 -2.56 -2.26 -11.72
CA TYR A 48 -3.82 -2.32 -12.49
C TYR A 48 -4.71 -1.09 -12.36
N LYS A 49 -4.66 -0.35 -11.24
CA LYS A 49 -5.55 0.79 -11.00
C LYS A 49 -4.83 2.13 -11.19
N GLU A 50 -3.59 2.26 -10.72
CA GLU A 50 -2.75 3.46 -10.94
C GLU A 50 -2.41 3.65 -12.44
N VAL A 51 -2.18 2.56 -13.16
CA VAL A 51 -1.86 2.56 -14.61
C VAL A 51 -3.01 3.10 -15.47
N LEU A 52 -4.27 2.91 -15.04
CA LEU A 52 -5.43 3.46 -15.75
C LEU A 52 -5.50 4.99 -15.67
N SER A 53 -4.76 5.60 -14.75
CA SER A 53 -4.74 7.05 -14.55
C SER A 53 -3.70 7.79 -15.40
N GLY A 54 -2.93 7.10 -16.25
CA GLY A 54 -2.14 7.80 -17.28
C GLY A 54 -0.80 7.21 -17.72
N ASP A 55 -0.34 6.06 -17.19
CA ASP A 55 1.04 5.61 -17.42
C ASP A 55 1.15 4.43 -18.40
N LYS A 56 1.79 4.67 -19.56
CA LYS A 56 1.85 3.75 -20.72
C LYS A 56 2.89 2.61 -20.57
N GLY A 57 2.99 1.99 -19.40
CA GLY A 57 4.16 1.16 -19.08
C GLY A 57 3.94 -0.26 -18.56
N ARG A 58 2.71 -0.71 -18.24
CA ARG A 58 2.52 -1.99 -17.51
C ARG A 58 1.31 -2.81 -17.94
N ALA A 59 1.35 -4.09 -17.52
CA ALA A 59 0.53 -5.21 -17.96
C ALA A 59 -0.95 -4.85 -18.23
N LYS A 60 -1.41 -5.14 -19.45
CA LYS A 60 -2.82 -4.97 -19.82
C LYS A 60 -3.68 -5.87 -18.92
N PRO A 61 -4.63 -5.33 -18.14
CA PRO A 61 -5.47 -6.16 -17.29
C PRO A 61 -6.38 -7.04 -18.16
N ASP A 62 -6.38 -8.35 -17.88
CA ASP A 62 -7.30 -9.31 -18.47
C ASP A 62 -8.75 -9.01 -18.10
N LYS A 63 -9.70 -9.60 -18.82
CA LYS A 63 -11.14 -9.43 -18.57
C LYS A 63 -11.54 -9.73 -17.12
N LYS A 64 -10.88 -10.70 -16.47
CA LYS A 64 -11.08 -11.02 -15.05
C LYS A 64 -10.59 -9.89 -14.13
N ILE A 65 -9.38 -9.39 -14.38
CA ILE A 65 -8.78 -8.31 -13.60
C ILE A 65 -9.56 -7.00 -13.77
N ARG A 66 -10.00 -6.66 -14.99
CA ARG A 66 -10.82 -5.46 -15.26
C ARG A 66 -12.10 -5.40 -14.43
N LYS A 67 -12.75 -6.55 -14.17
CA LYS A 67 -13.94 -6.62 -13.31
C LYS A 67 -13.61 -6.36 -11.83
N LYS A 68 -12.38 -6.64 -11.40
CA LYS A 68 -11.90 -6.47 -10.03
C LYS A 68 -11.38 -5.05 -9.74
N ILE A 69 -10.98 -4.28 -10.76
CA ILE A 69 -10.50 -2.88 -10.64
C ILE A 69 -11.44 -1.98 -9.85
N PRO A 70 -12.76 -1.94 -10.12
CA PRO A 70 -13.68 -1.11 -9.34
C PRO A 70 -13.85 -1.59 -7.88
N LEU A 71 -13.54 -2.86 -7.58
CA LEU A 71 -13.63 -3.42 -6.22
C LEU A 71 -12.46 -3.00 -5.32
N CYS A 72 -11.31 -2.69 -5.91
CA CYS A 72 -10.16 -2.20 -5.16
C CYS A 72 -10.46 -0.81 -4.57
N GLN A 73 -10.37 -0.67 -3.26
CA GLN A 73 -10.69 0.58 -2.56
C GLN A 73 -9.71 1.72 -2.85
N GLY A 74 -8.46 1.41 -3.24
CA GLY A 74 -7.45 2.41 -3.60
C GLY A 74 -6.15 2.28 -2.81
N PRO A 75 -5.30 3.33 -2.83
CA PRO A 75 -3.97 3.31 -2.23
C PRO A 75 -3.99 3.39 -0.70
N LEU A 76 -5.07 3.92 -0.11
CA LEU A 76 -5.27 4.05 1.34
C LEU A 76 -6.31 3.03 1.85
N CYS A 77 -6.35 1.82 1.30
CA CYS A 77 -7.27 0.80 1.79
C CYS A 77 -6.90 0.35 3.21
N SER A 78 -7.86 -0.23 3.92
CA SER A 78 -7.70 -0.68 5.32
C SER A 78 -6.50 -1.60 5.51
N TYR A 79 -6.21 -2.49 4.56
CA TYR A 79 -5.05 -3.38 4.60
C TYR A 79 -3.72 -2.63 4.52
N VAL A 80 -3.63 -1.61 3.65
CA VAL A 80 -2.39 -0.84 3.45
C VAL A 80 -2.14 0.06 4.66
N VAL A 81 -3.17 0.78 5.10
CA VAL A 81 -3.10 1.62 6.30
C VAL A 81 -2.80 0.78 7.53
N GLY A 82 -3.51 -0.34 7.71
CA GLY A 82 -3.31 -1.23 8.85
C GLY A 82 -1.89 -1.79 8.93
N TYR A 83 -1.32 -2.26 7.82
CA TYR A 83 0.04 -2.77 7.81
C TYR A 83 1.08 -1.67 8.07
N ARG A 84 0.91 -0.47 7.49
CA ARG A 84 1.79 0.67 7.77
C ARG A 84 1.73 1.07 9.24
N ASP A 85 0.53 1.21 9.78
CA ASP A 85 0.33 1.67 11.15
C ASP A 85 0.84 0.62 12.17
N GLN A 86 0.74 -0.68 11.84
CA GLN A 86 1.40 -1.75 12.58
C GLN A 86 2.93 -1.58 12.61
N LEU A 87 3.57 -1.36 11.45
CA LEU A 87 5.02 -1.15 11.38
C LEU A 87 5.46 0.11 12.14
N ILE A 88 4.67 1.18 12.10
CA ILE A 88 4.92 2.40 12.87
C ILE A 88 4.95 2.08 14.36
N LYS A 89 3.97 1.30 14.84
CA LYS A 89 3.88 0.89 16.25
C LYS A 89 5.06 0.00 16.65
N GLU A 90 5.40 -1.00 15.83
CA GLU A 90 6.55 -1.88 16.08
C GLU A 90 7.87 -1.09 16.15
N GLU A 91 8.08 -0.11 15.27
CA GLU A 91 9.28 0.73 15.27
C GLU A 91 9.35 1.67 16.48
N GLN A 92 8.19 2.13 16.99
CA GLN A 92 8.12 2.91 18.21
C GLN A 92 8.41 2.06 19.45
N GLU A 93 7.87 0.85 19.52
CA GLU A 93 8.13 -0.11 20.60
C GLU A 93 9.58 -0.58 20.62
N ALA A 94 10.19 -0.84 19.45
CA ALA A 94 11.59 -1.24 19.33
C ALA A 94 12.60 -0.14 19.69
N LYS A 95 12.15 1.12 19.79
CA LYS A 95 12.96 2.26 20.24
C LYS A 95 12.81 2.56 21.73
N SER A 96 11.88 1.91 22.42
CA SER A 96 11.72 1.98 23.89
C SER A 96 12.68 1.04 24.61
#